data_AF-A0A1D3MJ84-F1
#
_entry.id   AF-A0A1D3MJ84-F1
#
_cell.length_a   1.000
_cell.length_b   1.000
_cell.length_c   1.000
_cell.angle_alpha   90.00
_cell.angle_beta   90.00
_cell.angle_gamma   90.00
#
_symmetry.space_group_name_H-M   'P 1'
#
loop_
_entity.id
_entity.type
_entity.pdbx_description
1 polymer ?
#
loop_
_entity_poly.entity_id
_entity_poly.type
_entity_poly.pdbx_seq_one_letter_code
_entity_poly.pdbx_strand_id
1 'polypeptide(L)'
;MKKRMLRIMTAATIMGGLLLNANVPNIKAEEYPEMIVFDDVPVDYWAYEYIIDVAYNKVMLGYGNGKFGVGDNVTREQVAAVLYRALNIKHEGPLHNPYKDISERSTMFPKEILALTEHGIFKGDEKGNFRPRETITRAEVAQVLTRAFSFEVKKKHTFTDVPNNYWAKNAISALQSNNVIIGTGNGKFEPNKFVTREQYAAFLYKAIINFHLKDEKY
;
A
#
# COMPACT_ATOMS: atom_id res chain seq x y z
N MET A 1 -17.80 1.42 -18.74
CA MET A 1 -16.98 0.81 -17.67
C MET A 1 -17.69 1.03 -16.33
N LYS A 2 -18.17 -0.04 -15.67
CA LYS A 2 -18.81 0.08 -14.34
C LYS A 2 -17.74 0.46 -13.31
N LYS A 3 -17.76 1.71 -12.82
CA LYS A 3 -16.99 2.14 -11.64
C LYS A 3 -17.49 1.31 -10.45
N ARG A 4 -16.70 0.34 -9.98
CA ARG A 4 -16.93 -0.28 -8.68
C ARG A 4 -16.42 0.72 -7.63
N MET A 5 -17.33 1.50 -7.04
CA MET A 5 -16.99 2.28 -5.85
C MET A 5 -16.55 1.31 -4.76
N LEU A 6 -15.36 1.56 -4.20
CA LEU A 6 -14.93 0.93 -2.96
C LEU A 6 -15.93 1.33 -1.88
N ARG A 7 -16.74 0.39 -1.40
CA ARG A 7 -17.59 0.64 -0.24
C ARG A 7 -16.68 0.65 0.97
N ILE A 8 -16.41 1.83 1.50
CA ILE A 8 -15.81 1.99 2.83
C ILE A 8 -16.85 1.44 3.82
N MET A 9 -16.67 0.19 4.25
CA MET A 9 -17.41 -0.34 5.38
C MET A 9 -16.68 0.15 6.64
N THR A 10 -17.15 1.24 7.22
CA THR A 10 -16.93 1.48 8.64
C THR A 10 -17.38 0.22 9.37
N ALA A 11 -16.47 -0.39 10.11
CA ALA A 11 -16.76 -1.57 10.92
C ALA A 11 -17.89 -1.21 11.89
N ALA A 12 -19.12 -1.57 11.51
CA ALA A 12 -20.21 -1.62 12.46
C ALA A 12 -19.86 -2.76 13.41
N THR A 13 -19.29 -2.40 14.56
CA THR A 13 -19.09 -3.29 15.70
C THR A 13 -20.45 -3.86 16.08
N ILE A 14 -20.82 -5.00 15.50
CA ILE A 14 -21.85 -5.84 16.11
C ILE A 14 -21.15 -6.49 17.30
N MET A 15 -21.06 -5.72 18.39
CA MET A 15 -20.91 -6.29 19.71
C MET A 15 -21.94 -7.40 19.82
N GLY A 16 -21.48 -8.61 20.16
CA GLY A 16 -22.35 -9.70 20.57
C GLY A 16 -23.18 -9.23 21.75
N GLY A 17 -24.37 -8.70 21.46
CA GLY A 17 -25.40 -8.38 22.42
C GLY A 17 -26.38 -9.55 22.46
N LEU A 18 -26.57 -10.11 23.64
CA LEU A 18 -27.71 -10.98 23.96
C LEU A 18 -28.98 -10.42 23.30
N LEU A 19 -29.59 -11.17 22.38
CA LEU A 19 -31.00 -11.00 22.06
C LEU A 19 -31.79 -12.01 22.88
N LEU A 20 -32.21 -11.59 24.07
CA LEU A 20 -33.31 -12.23 24.79
C LEU A 20 -34.62 -11.90 24.06
N ASN A 21 -35.28 -12.95 23.57
CA ASN A 21 -36.69 -13.05 23.19
C ASN A 21 -37.38 -11.81 22.60
N ALA A 22 -37.50 -11.80 21.27
CA ALA A 22 -38.73 -11.46 20.56
C ALA A 22 -38.68 -12.13 19.19
N ASN A 23 -39.83 -12.57 18.66
CA ASN A 23 -39.94 -13.17 17.31
C ASN A 23 -39.30 -12.27 16.24
N VAL A 24 -38.04 -12.55 15.89
CA VAL A 24 -37.38 -11.97 14.73
C VAL A 24 -37.71 -12.90 13.55
N PRO A 25 -38.28 -12.39 12.44
CA PRO A 25 -38.46 -13.20 11.25
C PRO A 25 -37.12 -13.81 10.85
N ASN A 26 -37.14 -15.04 10.33
CA ASN A 26 -35.97 -15.75 9.83
C ASN A 26 -35.37 -14.97 8.64
N ILE A 27 -34.55 -13.96 8.94
CA ILE A 27 -33.69 -13.32 7.98
C ILE A 27 -32.67 -14.40 7.65
N LYS A 28 -32.77 -14.98 6.44
CA LYS A 28 -31.68 -15.79 5.92
C LYS A 28 -30.45 -14.90 5.99
N ALA A 29 -29.48 -15.27 6.81
CA ALA A 29 -28.19 -14.60 6.87
C ALA A 29 -27.71 -14.46 5.42
N GLU A 30 -27.75 -13.23 4.90
CA GLU A 30 -27.02 -12.93 3.68
C GLU A 30 -25.59 -13.42 3.93
N GLU A 31 -24.96 -14.10 2.96
CA GLU A 31 -23.57 -14.56 3.09
C GLU A 31 -22.69 -13.34 3.40
N TYR A 32 -22.52 -13.05 4.69
CA TYR A 32 -21.62 -12.00 5.13
C TYR A 32 -20.23 -12.46 4.69
N PRO A 33 -19.46 -11.61 4.00
CA PRO A 33 -18.10 -11.96 3.64
C PRO A 33 -17.39 -12.41 4.91
N GLU A 34 -16.76 -13.58 4.83
CA GLU A 34 -15.99 -14.16 5.92
C GLU A 34 -15.10 -13.05 6.52
N MET A 35 -15.29 -12.78 7.81
CA MET A 35 -14.59 -11.67 8.47
C MET A 35 -13.09 -11.93 8.35
N ILE A 36 -12.36 -11.01 7.71
CA ILE A 36 -10.91 -11.10 7.63
C ILE A 36 -10.35 -10.82 9.01
N VAL A 37 -9.76 -11.84 9.62
CA VAL A 37 -9.09 -11.75 10.93
C VAL A 37 -7.64 -12.18 10.74
N PHE A 38 -6.73 -11.41 11.33
CA PHE A 38 -5.33 -11.78 11.44
C PHE A 38 -4.93 -11.89 12.91
N ASP A 39 -4.25 -12.96 13.27
CA ASP A 39 -3.86 -13.27 14.65
C ASP A 39 -2.94 -12.20 15.25
N ASP A 40 -2.19 -11.49 14.40
CA ASP A 40 -1.23 -10.45 14.76
C ASP A 40 -1.77 -9.02 14.53
N VAL A 41 -3.08 -8.86 14.34
CA VAL A 41 -3.72 -7.55 14.15
C VAL A 41 -4.92 -7.40 15.10
N PRO A 42 -4.68 -7.04 16.37
CA PRO A 42 -5.75 -6.71 17.32
C PRO A 42 -6.67 -5.60 16.81
N VAL A 43 -7.95 -5.63 17.18
CA VAL A 43 -8.96 -4.64 16.73
C VAL A 43 -8.65 -3.20 17.11
N ASP A 44 -7.87 -3.00 18.19
CA ASP A 44 -7.40 -1.71 18.68
C ASP A 44 -6.00 -1.33 18.14
N TYR A 45 -5.42 -2.16 17.25
CA TYR A 45 -4.13 -1.88 16.64
C TYR A 45 -4.22 -0.65 15.72
N TRP A 46 -3.24 0.25 15.79
CA TRP A 46 -3.27 1.54 15.09
C TRP A 46 -3.46 1.43 13.56
N ALA A 47 -3.02 0.31 12.96
CA ALA A 47 -3.13 0.05 11.54
C ALA A 47 -4.29 -0.88 11.18
N TYR A 48 -5.14 -1.28 12.15
CA TYR A 48 -6.21 -2.27 11.95
C TYR A 48 -7.07 -1.92 10.74
N GLU A 49 -7.67 -0.73 10.70
CA GLU A 49 -8.54 -0.32 9.60
C GLU A 49 -7.82 -0.32 8.24
N TYR A 50 -6.57 0.15 8.20
CA TYR A 50 -5.78 0.20 6.97
C TYR A 50 -5.46 -1.21 6.45
N ILE A 51 -5.10 -2.12 7.35
CA ILE A 51 -4.78 -3.51 7.03
C ILE A 51 -6.02 -4.24 6.52
N ILE A 52 -7.14 -4.11 7.23
CA ILE A 52 -8.39 -4.78 6.86
C ILE A 52 -8.89 -4.27 5.50
N ASP A 53 -8.81 -2.98 5.22
CA ASP A 53 -9.23 -2.44 3.92
C ASP A 53 -8.39 -2.98 2.75
N VAL A 54 -7.06 -2.91 2.84
CA VAL A 54 -6.20 -3.39 1.73
C VAL A 54 -6.29 -4.92 1.55
N ALA A 55 -6.57 -5.67 2.63
CA ALA A 55 -6.80 -7.11 2.58
C ALA A 55 -8.16 -7.46 1.97
N TYR A 56 -9.23 -6.79 2.41
CA TYR A 56 -10.59 -6.96 1.89
C TYR A 56 -10.67 -6.68 0.40
N ASN A 57 -9.96 -5.64 -0.05
CA ASN A 57 -9.86 -5.29 -1.46
C ASN A 57 -8.85 -6.16 -2.24
N LYS A 58 -8.27 -7.19 -1.61
CA LYS A 58 -7.33 -8.16 -2.19
C LYS A 58 -6.08 -7.51 -2.82
N VAL A 59 -5.67 -6.36 -2.28
CA VAL A 59 -4.51 -5.59 -2.73
C VAL A 59 -3.25 -6.07 -2.01
N MET A 60 -3.31 -6.14 -0.68
CA MET A 60 -2.22 -6.63 0.16
C MET A 60 -2.73 -7.72 1.10
N LEU A 61 -2.24 -8.94 0.90
CA LEU A 61 -2.67 -10.13 1.63
C LEU A 61 -1.68 -10.46 2.76
N GLY A 62 -2.16 -11.18 3.76
CA GLY A 62 -1.32 -11.83 4.77
C GLY A 62 -0.55 -13.03 4.20
N TYR A 63 0.18 -13.74 5.05
CA TYR A 63 1.03 -14.87 4.64
C TYR A 63 0.27 -16.19 4.42
N GLY A 64 -1.05 -16.21 4.62
CA GLY A 64 -1.88 -17.42 4.48
C GLY A 64 -1.83 -18.37 5.67
N ASN A 65 -1.10 -18.00 6.73
CA ASN A 65 -1.00 -18.73 8.00
C ASN A 65 -1.76 -18.04 9.16
N GLY A 66 -2.78 -17.24 8.84
CA GLY A 66 -3.51 -16.44 9.83
C GLY A 66 -2.84 -15.11 10.19
N LYS A 67 -1.62 -14.81 9.71
CA LYS A 67 -0.93 -13.55 10.01
C LYS A 67 -0.90 -12.57 8.85
N PHE A 68 -1.02 -11.28 9.17
CA PHE A 68 -0.71 -10.21 8.23
C PHE A 68 0.80 -10.02 8.08
N GLY A 69 1.58 -10.27 9.14
CA GLY A 69 3.02 -9.99 9.20
C GLY A 69 3.33 -8.61 9.77
N VAL A 70 2.61 -8.18 10.80
CA VAL A 70 2.86 -6.88 11.46
C VAL A 70 4.27 -6.84 12.05
N GLY A 71 4.99 -5.75 11.80
CA GLY A 71 6.36 -5.53 12.25
C GLY A 71 7.43 -6.03 11.27
N ASP A 72 7.08 -6.90 10.32
CA ASP A 72 8.02 -7.35 9.30
C ASP A 72 8.30 -6.21 8.31
N ASN A 73 9.54 -6.09 7.86
CA ASN A 73 9.91 -5.15 6.80
C ASN A 73 9.40 -5.64 5.43
N VAL A 74 8.86 -4.73 4.62
CA VAL A 74 8.40 -5.04 3.27
C VAL A 74 9.55 -4.98 2.27
N THR A 75 9.65 -5.97 1.39
CA THR A 75 10.66 -6.01 0.32
C THR A 75 10.21 -5.23 -0.93
N ARG A 76 11.16 -4.85 -1.77
CA ARG A 76 10.88 -4.15 -3.04
C ARG A 76 9.96 -4.94 -3.97
N GLU A 77 10.13 -6.26 -4.06
CA GLU A 77 9.24 -7.12 -4.85
C GLU A 77 7.82 -7.20 -4.28
N GLN A 78 7.66 -7.20 -2.95
CA GLN A 78 6.35 -7.18 -2.31
C GLN A 78 5.63 -5.86 -2.58
N VAL A 79 6.33 -4.73 -2.50
CA VAL A 79 5.78 -3.42 -2.89
C VAL A 79 5.35 -3.41 -4.36
N ALA A 80 6.15 -3.98 -5.26
CA ALA A 80 5.79 -4.09 -6.68
C ALA A 80 4.52 -4.94 -6.88
N ALA A 81 4.46 -6.12 -6.27
CA ALA A 81 3.29 -7.00 -6.38
C ALA A 81 2.01 -6.33 -5.86
N VAL A 82 2.11 -5.62 -4.72
CA VAL A 82 0.98 -4.91 -4.13
C VAL A 82 0.54 -3.72 -5.00
N LEU A 83 1.48 -2.90 -5.49
CA LEU A 83 1.15 -1.77 -6.37
C LEU A 83 0.53 -2.22 -7.69
N TYR A 84 1.03 -3.30 -8.27
CA TYR A 84 0.47 -3.85 -9.51
C TYR A 84 -1.01 -4.20 -9.34
N ARG A 85 -1.39 -4.82 -8.21
CA ARG A 85 -2.80 -5.09 -7.85
C ARG A 85 -3.58 -3.81 -7.57
N ALA A 86 -3.03 -2.90 -6.78
CA ALA A 86 -3.69 -1.65 -6.40
C ALA A 86 -4.07 -0.78 -7.61
N LEU A 87 -3.18 -0.71 -8.60
CA LEU A 87 -3.37 0.06 -9.82
C LEU A 87 -4.14 -0.71 -10.90
N ASN A 88 -4.44 -2.00 -10.66
CA ASN A 88 -5.09 -2.89 -11.62
C ASN A 88 -4.42 -2.83 -13.01
N ILE A 89 -3.09 -2.85 -13.04
CA ILE A 89 -2.30 -2.70 -14.27
C ILE A 89 -2.65 -3.84 -15.23
N LYS A 90 -3.15 -3.47 -16.40
CA LYS A 90 -3.28 -4.38 -17.52
C LYS A 90 -2.00 -4.31 -18.35
N HIS A 91 -1.51 -5.47 -18.74
CA HIS A 91 -0.38 -5.57 -19.65
C HIS A 91 -0.69 -6.62 -20.70
N GLU A 92 -0.43 -6.25 -21.96
CA GLU A 92 -0.56 -7.11 -23.13
C GLU A 92 0.78 -7.11 -23.87
N GLY A 93 1.19 -8.27 -24.36
CA GLY A 93 2.45 -8.43 -25.08
C GLY A 93 3.63 -8.87 -24.19
N PRO A 94 4.84 -8.90 -24.77
CA PRO A 94 6.05 -9.26 -24.05
C PRO A 94 6.57 -8.10 -23.21
N LEU A 95 6.99 -8.40 -21.97
CA LEU A 95 7.67 -7.44 -21.08
C LEU A 95 9.17 -7.40 -21.38
N HIS A 96 9.74 -6.20 -21.49
CA HIS A 96 11.19 -6.05 -21.55
C HIS A 96 11.78 -6.12 -20.13
N ASN A 97 12.83 -6.93 -19.96
CA ASN A 97 13.58 -7.00 -18.70
C ASN A 97 14.88 -6.19 -18.78
N PRO A 98 14.94 -4.98 -18.19
CA PRO A 98 16.15 -4.18 -18.16
C PRO A 98 17.10 -4.56 -17.00
N TYR A 99 16.71 -5.52 -16.15
CA TYR A 99 17.41 -5.83 -14.91
C TYR A 99 18.24 -7.11 -15.00
N LYS A 100 19.43 -7.07 -14.43
CA LYS A 100 20.35 -8.22 -14.39
C LYS A 100 19.93 -9.26 -13.36
N ASP A 101 19.16 -8.87 -12.35
CA ASP A 101 18.80 -9.70 -11.19
C ASP A 101 17.31 -10.07 -11.15
N ILE A 102 16.56 -9.85 -12.23
CA ILE A 102 15.16 -10.28 -12.36
C ILE A 102 15.06 -11.49 -13.29
N SER A 103 14.50 -12.57 -12.76
CA SER A 103 14.18 -13.82 -13.44
C SER A 103 13.16 -14.60 -12.59
N GLU A 104 12.53 -15.61 -13.18
CA GLU A 104 11.64 -16.54 -12.47
C GLU A 104 12.32 -17.26 -11.29
N ARG A 105 13.66 -17.28 -11.24
CA ARG A 105 14.43 -17.89 -10.13
C ARG A 105 14.74 -16.89 -9.01
N SER A 106 14.79 -15.60 -9.31
CA SER A 106 15.19 -14.57 -8.33
C SER A 106 14.00 -13.95 -7.62
N THR A 107 12.80 -13.98 -8.21
CA THR A 107 11.58 -13.41 -7.63
C THR A 107 10.35 -14.17 -8.13
N MET A 108 9.29 -14.19 -7.32
CA MET A 108 7.98 -14.70 -7.72
C MET A 108 7.14 -13.66 -8.48
N PHE A 109 7.63 -12.42 -8.57
CA PHE A 109 6.88 -11.28 -9.13
C PHE A 109 7.57 -10.62 -10.34
N PRO A 110 8.18 -11.38 -11.29
CA PRO A 110 8.89 -10.77 -12.41
C PRO A 110 7.93 -9.95 -13.28
N LYS A 111 6.71 -10.46 -13.51
CA LYS A 111 5.70 -9.76 -14.30
C LYS A 111 5.35 -8.40 -13.70
N GLU A 112 5.05 -8.34 -12.41
CA GLU A 112 4.65 -7.12 -11.71
C GLU A 112 5.77 -6.10 -11.69
N ILE A 113 7.00 -6.54 -11.44
CA ILE A 113 8.19 -5.69 -11.45
C ILE A 113 8.40 -5.08 -12.83
N LEU A 114 8.38 -5.88 -13.89
CA LEU A 114 8.64 -5.41 -15.25
C LEU A 114 7.51 -4.51 -15.75
N ALA A 115 6.25 -4.85 -15.52
CA ALA A 115 5.11 -4.02 -15.93
C ALA A 115 5.14 -2.64 -15.25
N LEU A 116 5.43 -2.57 -13.95
CA LEU A 116 5.56 -1.29 -13.23
C LEU A 116 6.81 -0.51 -13.66
N THR A 117 7.84 -1.19 -14.16
CA THR A 117 9.04 -0.55 -14.71
C THR A 117 8.75 0.10 -16.07
N GLU A 118 8.00 -0.56 -16.94
CA GLU A 118 7.55 0.01 -18.22
C GLU A 118 6.65 1.24 -18.01
N HIS A 119 5.84 1.25 -16.94
CA HIS A 119 5.05 2.41 -16.54
C HIS A 119 5.87 3.51 -15.83
N GLY A 120 7.19 3.34 -15.70
CA GLY A 120 8.09 4.31 -15.08
C GLY A 120 7.95 4.46 -13.57
N ILE A 121 7.19 3.58 -12.91
CA ILE A 121 6.95 3.61 -11.46
C ILE A 121 8.21 3.15 -10.73
N PHE A 122 8.71 1.97 -11.11
CA PHE A 122 9.97 1.45 -10.59
C PHE A 122 11.15 1.79 -11.49
N LYS A 123 12.31 1.94 -10.85
CA LYS A 123 13.61 2.05 -11.50
C LYS A 123 14.61 1.18 -10.72
N GLY A 124 15.56 0.61 -11.43
CA GLY A 124 16.67 -0.12 -10.84
C GLY A 124 17.75 0.82 -10.32
N ASP A 125 18.77 0.24 -9.71
CA ASP A 125 19.98 0.95 -9.33
C ASP A 125 20.88 1.25 -10.55
N GLU A 126 21.93 2.03 -10.31
CA GLU A 126 22.92 2.40 -11.34
C GLU A 126 23.69 1.21 -11.91
N LYS A 127 23.65 0.05 -11.25
CA LYS A 127 24.29 -1.20 -11.70
C LYS A 127 23.38 -2.03 -12.60
N GLY A 128 22.14 -1.61 -12.79
CA GLY A 128 21.12 -2.32 -13.57
C GLY A 128 20.42 -3.43 -12.79
N ASN A 129 20.32 -3.32 -11.47
CA ASN A 129 19.63 -4.29 -10.61
C ASN A 129 18.35 -3.70 -10.01
N PHE A 130 17.31 -4.51 -9.89
CA PHE A 130 16.08 -4.17 -9.20
C PHE A 130 16.17 -4.40 -7.69
N ARG A 131 16.92 -5.42 -7.24
CA ARG A 131 17.08 -5.88 -5.86
C ARG A 131 15.76 -6.34 -5.22
N PRO A 132 15.13 -7.41 -5.76
CA PRO A 132 13.76 -7.78 -5.39
C PRO A 132 13.58 -8.10 -3.90
N ARG A 133 14.59 -8.73 -3.28
CA ARG A 133 14.55 -9.18 -1.88
C ARG A 133 15.07 -8.14 -0.88
N GLU A 134 15.59 -7.01 -1.33
CA GLU A 134 16.02 -5.94 -0.41
C GLU A 134 14.79 -5.25 0.21
N THR A 135 14.89 -4.92 1.50
CA THR A 135 13.87 -4.17 2.22
C THR A 135 13.84 -2.72 1.77
N ILE A 136 12.66 -2.20 1.47
CA ILE A 136 12.51 -0.86 0.91
C ILE A 136 12.60 0.21 2.01
N THR A 137 13.21 1.33 1.69
CA THR A 137 13.27 2.51 2.58
C THR A 137 12.05 3.42 2.43
N ARG A 138 11.82 4.27 3.43
CA ARG A 138 10.75 5.29 3.39
C ARG A 138 10.89 6.25 2.22
N ALA A 139 12.11 6.65 1.84
CA ALA A 139 12.35 7.52 0.69
C ALA A 139 12.03 6.83 -0.65
N GLU A 140 12.35 5.55 -0.77
CA GLU A 140 12.00 4.77 -1.96
C GLU A 140 10.48 4.54 -2.07
N VAL A 141 9.81 4.21 -0.96
CA VAL A 141 8.34 4.14 -0.91
C VAL A 141 7.74 5.47 -1.34
N ALA A 142 8.30 6.59 -0.89
CA ALA A 142 7.81 7.91 -1.27
C ALA A 142 7.87 8.12 -2.78
N GLN A 143 8.98 7.72 -3.41
CA GLN A 143 9.16 7.84 -4.86
C GLN A 143 8.21 6.97 -5.66
N VAL A 144 8.08 5.69 -5.30
CA VAL A 144 7.21 4.77 -6.05
C VAL A 144 5.74 5.15 -5.91
N LEU A 145 5.28 5.57 -4.72
CA LEU A 145 3.89 6.03 -4.54
C LEU A 145 3.64 7.36 -5.27
N THR A 146 4.60 8.28 -5.25
CA THR A 146 4.47 9.55 -5.98
C THR A 146 4.32 9.32 -7.48
N ARG A 147 5.11 8.39 -8.06
CA ARG A 147 5.03 8.05 -9.48
C ARG A 147 3.75 7.28 -9.81
N ALA A 148 3.41 6.28 -8.99
CA ALA A 148 2.23 5.43 -9.18
C ALA A 148 0.92 6.21 -9.21
N PHE A 149 0.78 7.20 -8.33
CA PHE A 149 -0.45 7.98 -8.16
C PHE A 149 -0.29 9.44 -8.62
N SER A 150 0.79 9.75 -9.35
CA SER A 150 1.09 11.08 -9.89
C SER A 150 0.90 12.22 -8.87
N PHE A 151 1.37 12.02 -7.63
CA PHE A 151 1.22 13.03 -6.59
C PHE A 151 2.07 14.27 -6.88
N GLU A 152 1.44 15.43 -6.81
CA GLU A 152 2.10 16.72 -6.99
C GLU A 152 2.46 17.37 -5.66
N VAL A 153 3.53 18.17 -5.67
CA VAL A 153 3.94 18.96 -4.51
C VAL A 153 2.98 20.13 -4.32
N LYS A 154 2.09 20.06 -3.32
CA LYS A 154 1.23 21.18 -2.93
C LYS A 154 1.95 22.15 -1.99
N LYS A 155 2.89 21.63 -1.20
CA LYS A 155 3.70 22.40 -0.26
C LYS A 155 5.05 21.72 -0.05
N LYS A 156 6.10 22.51 0.16
CA LYS A 156 7.43 22.00 0.57
C LYS A 156 7.31 21.27 1.91
N HIS A 157 8.09 20.20 2.08
CA HIS A 157 8.12 19.50 3.37
C HIS A 157 8.70 20.38 4.49
N THR A 158 8.44 19.98 5.73
CA THR A 158 8.96 20.65 6.95
C THR A 158 10.02 19.83 7.69
N PHE A 159 10.44 18.70 7.12
CA PHE A 159 11.38 17.78 7.78
C PHE A 159 12.81 18.32 7.86
N THR A 160 13.41 18.21 9.04
CA THR A 160 14.78 18.69 9.32
C THR A 160 15.86 17.74 8.80
N ASP A 161 15.52 16.48 8.61
CA ASP A 161 16.40 15.40 8.14
C ASP A 161 16.26 15.13 6.64
N VAL A 162 15.62 16.03 5.90
CA VAL A 162 15.52 15.98 4.42
C VAL A 162 16.13 17.26 3.84
N PRO A 163 17.41 17.22 3.43
CA PRO A 163 18.08 18.37 2.83
C PRO A 163 17.43 18.84 1.51
N ASN A 164 17.66 20.11 1.16
CA ASN A 164 17.11 20.73 -0.05
C ASN A 164 17.56 20.06 -1.36
N ASN A 165 18.70 19.37 -1.36
CA ASN A 165 19.28 18.62 -2.47
C ASN A 165 19.06 17.10 -2.35
N TYR A 166 18.24 16.64 -1.39
CA TYR A 166 17.97 15.22 -1.23
C TYR A 166 17.20 14.66 -2.43
N TRP A 167 17.65 13.54 -2.97
CA TRP A 167 17.14 12.95 -4.22
C TRP A 167 15.62 12.66 -4.18
N ALA A 168 15.07 12.32 -3.01
CA ALA A 168 13.64 12.06 -2.81
C ALA A 168 12.84 13.24 -2.28
N LYS A 169 13.44 14.44 -2.15
CA LYS A 169 12.80 15.63 -1.57
C LYS A 169 11.41 15.92 -2.16
N ASN A 170 11.29 15.91 -3.49
CA ASN A 170 10.03 16.27 -4.14
C ASN A 170 8.96 15.22 -3.87
N ALA A 171 9.30 13.93 -3.94
CA ALA A 171 8.38 12.85 -3.59
C ALA A 171 7.94 12.92 -2.11
N ILE A 172 8.88 13.18 -1.20
CA ILE A 172 8.58 13.36 0.23
C ILE A 172 7.65 14.57 0.44
N SER A 173 7.91 15.69 -0.23
CA SER A 173 7.05 16.89 -0.17
C SER A 173 5.65 16.61 -0.74
N ALA A 174 5.57 15.88 -1.85
CA ALA A 174 4.30 15.49 -2.47
C ALA A 174 3.48 14.64 -1.50
N LEU A 175 4.05 13.58 -0.93
CA LEU A 175 3.30 12.70 -0.03
C LEU A 175 2.94 13.35 1.31
N GLN A 176 3.80 14.21 1.86
CA GLN A 176 3.43 14.97 3.06
C GLN A 176 2.27 15.93 2.77
N SER A 177 2.38 16.70 1.68
CA SER A 177 1.37 17.72 1.35
C SER A 177 0.05 17.16 0.82
N ASN A 178 0.01 15.86 0.48
CA ASN A 178 -1.20 15.10 0.16
C ASN A 178 -1.65 14.18 1.31
N ASN A 179 -1.11 14.32 2.52
CA ASN A 179 -1.47 13.54 3.71
C ASN A 179 -1.33 12.01 3.56
N VAL A 180 -0.42 11.55 2.68
CA VAL A 180 -0.17 10.12 2.43
C VAL A 180 0.84 9.56 3.41
N ILE A 181 2.01 10.22 3.53
CA ILE A 181 3.04 9.86 4.49
C ILE A 181 3.32 11.07 5.37
N ILE A 182 3.02 10.92 6.66
CA ILE A 182 3.43 11.88 7.69
C ILE A 182 4.78 11.44 8.27
N GLY A 183 5.54 12.41 8.77
CA GLY A 183 6.82 12.14 9.44
C GLY A 183 6.65 11.25 10.66
N THR A 184 7.77 10.82 11.24
CA THR A 184 7.77 9.93 12.41
C THR A 184 7.73 10.68 13.74
N GLY A 185 7.55 12.01 13.69
CA GLY A 185 7.56 12.90 14.85
C GLY A 185 8.83 13.76 14.90
N ASN A 186 8.87 14.72 15.83
CA ASN A 186 10.04 15.58 16.09
C ASN A 186 10.62 16.28 14.83
N GLY A 187 9.75 16.61 13.87
CA GLY A 187 10.18 17.23 12.61
C GLY A 187 10.98 16.32 11.68
N LYS A 188 10.94 14.98 11.84
CA LYS A 188 11.71 14.02 11.03
C LYS A 188 10.85 13.22 10.06
N PHE A 189 11.44 12.88 8.91
CA PHE A 189 10.88 11.92 7.96
C PHE A 189 11.48 10.52 8.10
N GLU A 190 12.76 10.41 8.48
CA GLU A 190 13.56 9.19 8.52
C GLU A 190 13.68 8.49 7.15
N PRO A 191 14.28 9.15 6.14
CA PRO A 191 14.22 8.66 4.75
C PRO A 191 14.86 7.29 4.52
N ASN A 192 15.88 6.92 5.29
CA ASN A 192 16.61 5.66 5.14
C ASN A 192 16.05 4.52 6.02
N LYS A 193 15.03 4.77 6.83
CA LYS A 193 14.42 3.75 7.69
C LYS A 193 13.62 2.78 6.83
N PHE A 194 13.72 1.49 7.13
CA PHE A 194 12.92 0.47 6.46
C PHE A 194 11.45 0.59 6.83
N VAL A 195 10.59 0.20 5.89
CA VAL A 195 9.14 0.29 6.03
C VAL A 195 8.60 -1.07 6.44
N THR A 196 7.81 -1.10 7.51
CA THR A 196 7.10 -2.31 7.92
C THR A 196 5.83 -2.53 7.10
N ARG A 197 5.32 -3.75 7.07
CA ARG A 197 4.14 -4.13 6.27
C ARG A 197 2.91 -3.30 6.61
N GLU A 198 2.65 -3.07 7.89
CA GLU A 198 1.53 -2.25 8.36
C GLU A 198 1.71 -0.76 8.04
N GLN A 199 2.95 -0.24 8.07
CA GLN A 199 3.24 1.12 7.61
C GLN A 199 2.97 1.26 6.12
N TYR A 200 3.39 0.28 5.33
CA TYR A 200 3.15 0.28 3.90
C TYR A 200 1.65 0.17 3.58
N ALA A 201 0.90 -0.68 4.28
CA ALA A 201 -0.56 -0.76 4.17
C ALA A 201 -1.22 0.60 4.43
N ALA A 202 -0.82 1.29 5.52
CA ALA A 202 -1.32 2.62 5.85
C ALA A 202 -0.99 3.65 4.76
N PHE A 203 0.22 3.65 4.22
CA PHE A 203 0.61 4.58 3.15
C PHE A 203 -0.16 4.30 1.86
N LEU A 204 -0.34 3.04 1.49
CA LEU A 204 -1.06 2.65 0.29
C LEU A 204 -2.56 3.00 0.39
N TYR A 205 -3.20 2.67 1.51
CA TYR A 205 -4.60 3.06 1.78
C TYR A 205 -4.80 4.57 1.61
N LYS A 206 -3.93 5.37 2.25
CA LYS A 206 -3.99 6.83 2.14
C LYS A 206 -3.70 7.31 0.72
N ALA A 207 -2.79 6.66 0.00
CA ALA A 207 -2.52 6.99 -1.40
C ALA A 207 -3.76 6.75 -2.28
N ILE A 208 -4.41 5.59 -2.15
CA ILE A 208 -5.60 5.22 -2.92
C ILE A 208 -6.73 6.24 -2.66
N ILE A 209 -7.02 6.57 -1.41
CA ILE A 209 -8.11 7.50 -1.08
C ILE A 209 -7.80 8.93 -1.56
N ASN A 210 -6.60 9.45 -1.29
CA ASN A 210 -6.26 10.82 -1.69
C ASN A 210 -6.12 10.98 -3.21
N PHE A 211 -5.86 9.90 -3.94
CA PHE A 211 -5.88 9.90 -5.39
C PHE A 211 -7.31 10.04 -5.93
N HIS A 212 -8.24 9.19 -5.49
CA HIS A 212 -9.63 9.23 -5.95
C HIS A 212 -10.37 10.53 -5.61
N LEU A 213 -10.05 11.18 -4.47
CA LEU A 213 -10.62 12.48 -4.12
C LEU A 213 -10.25 13.62 -5.10
N LYS A 214 -9.20 13.47 -5.92
CA LYS A 214 -8.90 14.43 -7.00
C LYS A 214 -9.81 14.24 -8.21
N ASP A 215 -10.25 13.01 -8.49
CA ASP A 215 -11.06 12.67 -9.66
C ASP A 215 -12.57 12.91 -9.45
N GLU A 216 -13.03 13.09 -8.20
CA GLU A 216 -14.43 13.40 -7.88
C GLU A 216 -14.74 14.90 -7.81
N LYS A 217 -13.75 15.77 -8.06
CA LYS A 217 -13.94 17.23 -8.09
C LYS A 217 -14.31 17.81 -9.46
N TYR A 218 -14.69 16.96 -10.43
CA TYR A 218 -15.23 17.34 -11.74
C TYR A 218 -16.39 16.43 -12.14
#